data_AF-A0A8B8C9J3-F1
#
_entry.id   AF-A0A8B8C9J3-F1
#
_cell.length_a   1.000
_cell.length_b   1.000
_cell.length_c   1.000
_cell.angle_alpha   90.00
_cell.angle_beta   90.00
_cell.angle_gamma   90.00
#
_symmetry.space_group_name_H-M   'P 1'
#
loop_
_entity.id
_entity.type
_entity.pdbx_description
1 polymer ?
#
loop_
_entity_poly.entity_id
_entity_poly.type
_entity_poly.pdbx_seq_one_letter_code
_entity_poly.pdbx_strand_id
1 'polypeptide(L)'
;MLLQFFSLALHWILAPEAPTDQPAVPLLDDLLLSEAFLHADDQEHWLRLQLKVSDDIIKTTVEETKGQRTNAIWAAVRKLRITASNFGQVLRAVRLKRMSKSLMKRLLSAYNLEKCPAIAWGITNEKTAVANYTSLGASVDETGLWLHESGAIGHLPMD
;
A
#
# COMPACT_ATOMS: atom_id res chain seq x y z
N MET A 1 32.81 13.33 -26.77
CA MET A 1 31.47 13.57 -26.21
C MET A 1 30.64 12.30 -26.03
N LEU A 2 30.42 11.47 -27.06
CA LEU A 2 29.62 10.22 -26.93
C LEU A 2 30.15 9.20 -25.88
N LEU A 3 31.46 9.03 -25.78
CA LEU A 3 32.10 8.14 -24.79
C LEU A 3 31.88 8.57 -23.33
N GLN A 4 31.70 9.87 -23.09
CA GLN A 4 31.51 10.42 -21.74
C GLN A 4 30.08 10.19 -21.25
N PHE A 5 29.08 10.28 -22.14
CA PHE A 5 27.69 9.93 -21.85
C PHE A 5 27.50 8.42 -21.60
N PHE A 6 28.18 7.56 -22.37
CA PHE A 6 28.16 6.11 -22.14
C PHE A 6 28.74 5.74 -20.77
N SER A 7 29.86 6.36 -20.38
CA SER A 7 30.48 6.14 -19.08
C SER A 7 29.57 6.55 -17.92
N LEU A 8 28.92 7.72 -17.99
CA LEU A 8 27.99 8.19 -16.96
C LEU A 8 26.75 7.31 -16.81
N ALA A 9 26.17 6.85 -17.91
CA ALA A 9 25.00 5.96 -17.88
C ALA A 9 25.33 4.60 -17.23
N LEU A 10 26.51 4.04 -17.54
CA LEU A 10 26.95 2.78 -16.96
C LEU A 10 27.30 2.91 -15.47
N HIS A 11 27.89 4.04 -15.06
CA HIS A 11 28.16 4.33 -13.65
C HIS A 11 26.87 4.47 -12.83
N TRP A 12 25.78 5.00 -13.41
CA TRP A 12 24.48 5.05 -12.74
C TRP A 12 23.84 3.66 -12.61
N ILE A 13 23.90 2.83 -13.66
CA ILE A 13 23.38 1.44 -13.62
C ILE A 13 24.14 0.57 -12.61
N LEU A 14 25.46 0.78 -12.49
CA LEU A 14 26.33 0.04 -11.58
C LEU A 14 26.45 0.70 -10.20
N ALA A 15 25.84 1.88 -10.00
CA ALA A 15 25.80 2.50 -8.70
C ALA A 15 25.00 1.59 -7.76
N PRO A 16 25.43 1.40 -6.50
CA PRO A 16 24.61 0.71 -5.53
C PRO A 16 23.26 1.42 -5.45
N GLU A 17 22.17 0.65 -5.48
CA GLU A 17 20.84 1.22 -5.28
C GLU A 17 20.84 2.06 -4.01
N ALA A 18 20.25 3.26 -4.10
CA ALA A 18 20.09 4.09 -2.94
C ALA A 18 19.38 3.27 -1.86
N PRO A 19 19.84 3.30 -0.59
CA PRO A 19 19.19 2.58 0.47
C PRO A 19 17.73 3.03 0.53
N THR A 20 16.83 2.14 0.14
CA THR A 20 15.39 2.33 0.26
C THR A 20 14.99 1.85 1.65
N ASP A 21 14.33 2.72 2.40
CA ASP A 21 13.75 2.34 3.67
C ASP A 21 12.77 1.19 3.42
N GLN A 22 13.11 0.02 3.97
CA GLN A 22 12.23 -1.13 3.91
C GLN A 22 11.08 -0.90 4.89
N PRO A 23 9.83 -1.20 4.50
CA PRO A 23 8.70 -1.08 5.39
C PRO A 23 8.89 -1.96 6.63
N ALA A 24 8.38 -1.50 7.78
CA ALA A 24 8.33 -2.29 9.01
C ALA A 24 7.53 -3.61 8.89
N VAL A 25 6.76 -3.76 7.81
CA VAL A 25 5.92 -4.93 7.53
C VAL A 25 6.35 -5.64 6.25
N PRO A 26 6.24 -6.98 6.18
CA PRO A 26 6.62 -7.72 5.00
C PRO A 26 5.72 -7.36 3.82
N LEU A 27 6.30 -7.19 2.64
CA LEU A 27 5.54 -6.98 1.41
C LEU A 27 4.93 -8.29 0.94
N LEU A 28 3.63 -8.26 0.60
CA LEU A 28 2.93 -9.47 0.17
C LEU A 28 3.49 -10.03 -1.14
N ASP A 29 3.90 -9.17 -2.07
CA ASP A 29 4.53 -9.62 -3.32
C ASP A 29 5.79 -10.44 -3.02
N ASP A 30 6.66 -9.95 -2.13
CA ASP A 30 7.90 -10.64 -1.77
C ASP A 30 7.63 -11.97 -1.05
N LEU A 31 6.65 -11.99 -0.14
CA LEU A 31 6.25 -13.23 0.53
C LEU A 31 5.73 -14.27 -0.46
N LEU A 32 4.85 -13.87 -1.39
CA LEU A 32 4.26 -14.78 -2.37
C LEU A 32 5.26 -15.29 -3.42
N LEU A 33 6.36 -14.56 -3.62
CA LEU A 33 7.44 -14.95 -4.52
C LEU A 33 8.60 -15.68 -3.79
N SER A 34 8.56 -15.76 -2.47
CA SER A 34 9.61 -16.39 -1.68
C SER A 34 9.62 -17.92 -1.87
N GLU A 35 10.81 -18.52 -1.88
CA GLU A 35 10.96 -19.98 -1.92
C GLU A 35 10.24 -20.66 -0.75
N ALA A 36 10.26 -20.03 0.43
CA ALA A 36 9.58 -20.52 1.61
C ALA A 36 8.06 -20.65 1.41
N PHE A 37 7.42 -19.71 0.71
CA PHE A 37 6.02 -19.81 0.35
C PHE A 37 5.75 -20.87 -0.73
N LEU A 38 6.60 -20.90 -1.78
CA LEU A 38 6.42 -21.83 -2.90
C LEU A 38 6.58 -23.30 -2.50
N HIS A 39 7.37 -23.58 -1.45
CA HIS A 39 7.63 -24.92 -0.94
C HIS A 39 6.92 -25.24 0.39
N ALA A 40 6.08 -24.35 0.90
CA ALA A 40 5.30 -24.64 2.12
C ALA A 40 4.25 -25.73 1.87
N ASP A 41 4.17 -26.71 2.77
CA ASP A 41 3.15 -27.77 2.73
C ASP A 41 1.72 -27.20 2.82
N ASP A 42 1.54 -26.16 3.65
CA ASP A 42 0.31 -25.39 3.77
C ASP A 42 0.61 -23.89 3.57
N GLN A 43 0.47 -23.45 2.33
CA GLN A 43 0.72 -22.07 1.91
C GLN A 43 -0.21 -21.07 2.60
N GLU A 44 -1.47 -21.44 2.85
CA GLU A 44 -2.44 -20.54 3.49
C GLU A 44 -2.07 -20.32 4.95
N HIS A 45 -1.78 -21.39 5.68
CA HIS A 45 -1.36 -21.32 7.07
C HIS A 45 -0.04 -20.56 7.22
N TRP A 46 0.95 -20.87 6.36
CA TRP A 46 2.23 -20.19 6.36
C TRP A 46 2.07 -18.69 6.13
N LEU A 47 1.30 -18.28 5.13
CA LEU A 47 1.09 -16.87 4.81
C LEU A 47 0.40 -16.13 5.97
N ARG A 48 -0.62 -16.74 6.58
CA ARG A 48 -1.30 -16.17 7.75
C ARG A 48 -0.36 -15.96 8.94
N LEU A 49 0.64 -16.83 9.12
CA LEU A 49 1.65 -16.66 10.17
C LEU A 49 2.60 -15.51 9.85
N GLN A 50 3.11 -15.44 8.61
CA GLN A 50 4.06 -14.40 8.21
C GLN A 50 3.47 -12.99 8.19
N LEU A 51 2.15 -12.87 8.00
CA LEU A 51 1.48 -11.58 7.95
C LEU A 51 1.17 -10.97 9.32
N LYS A 52 1.28 -11.72 10.42
CA LYS A 52 0.94 -11.20 11.74
C LYS A 52 1.84 -10.02 12.10
N VAL A 53 1.24 -8.98 12.67
CA VAL A 53 1.91 -7.75 13.08
C VAL A 53 1.56 -7.42 14.53
N SER A 54 2.53 -6.88 15.26
CA SER A 54 2.31 -6.35 16.61
C SER A 54 1.84 -4.90 16.56
N ASP A 55 1.30 -4.41 17.67
CA ASP A 55 0.90 -3.00 17.81
C ASP A 55 2.04 -2.01 17.54
N ASP A 56 3.27 -2.37 17.93
CA ASP A 56 4.44 -1.53 17.68
C ASP A 56 4.75 -1.44 16.19
N ILE A 57 4.68 -2.56 15.47
CA ILE A 57 4.84 -2.59 14.01
C ILE A 57 3.71 -1.81 13.32
N ILE A 58 2.48 -1.91 13.83
CA ILE A 58 1.34 -1.14 13.31
C ILE A 58 1.63 0.36 13.44
N LYS A 59 2.05 0.84 14.62
CA LYS A 59 2.38 2.26 14.86
C LYS A 59 3.52 2.74 13.97
N THR A 60 4.59 1.95 13.84
CA THR A 60 5.70 2.28 12.94
C THR A 60 5.22 2.37 11.49
N THR A 61 4.40 1.42 11.04
CA THR A 61 3.81 1.43 9.68
C THR A 61 2.98 2.68 9.45
N VAL A 62 2.18 3.12 10.44
CA VAL A 62 1.36 4.34 10.34
C VAL A 62 2.25 5.56 10.12
N GLU A 63 3.35 5.68 10.85
CA GLU A 63 4.30 6.78 10.71
C GLU A 63 5.03 6.75 9.35
N GLU A 64 5.59 5.59 8.98
CA GLU A 64 6.32 5.39 7.72
C GLU A 64 5.47 5.62 6.48
N THR A 65 4.14 5.49 6.60
CA THR A 65 3.21 5.58 5.48
C THR A 65 2.36 6.86 5.47
N LYS A 66 2.68 7.85 6.32
CA LYS A 66 2.14 9.22 6.23
C LYS A 66 2.38 9.84 4.84
N GLY A 67 1.51 10.73 4.38
CA GLY A 67 1.49 11.21 2.99
C GLY A 67 0.70 10.32 2.03
N GLN A 68 0.40 9.07 2.43
CA GLN A 68 -0.48 8.14 1.73
C GLN A 68 -0.21 8.04 0.22
N ARG A 69 -1.01 8.72 -0.61
CA ARG A 69 -0.90 8.69 -2.08
C ARG A 69 0.46 9.18 -2.60
N THR A 70 1.15 10.04 -1.87
CA THR A 70 2.48 10.55 -2.26
C THR A 70 3.63 9.73 -1.65
N ASN A 71 3.33 8.70 -0.86
CA ASN A 71 4.31 7.88 -0.17
C ASN A 71 4.46 6.52 -0.86
N ALA A 72 5.68 6.21 -1.30
CA ALA A 72 5.99 4.95 -1.98
C ALA A 72 5.87 3.72 -1.06
N ILE A 73 6.23 3.86 0.22
CA ILE A 73 6.07 2.80 1.24
C ILE A 73 4.59 2.51 1.44
N TRP A 74 3.74 3.54 1.53
CA TRP A 74 2.29 3.35 1.60
C TRP A 74 1.76 2.55 0.41
N ALA A 75 2.20 2.88 -0.81
CA ALA A 75 1.79 2.17 -2.02
C ALA A 75 2.25 0.70 -2.03
N ALA A 76 3.48 0.44 -1.58
CA ALA A 76 4.05 -0.90 -1.50
C ALA A 76 3.32 -1.75 -0.44
N VAL A 77 3.17 -1.25 0.79
CA VAL A 77 2.51 -1.96 1.89
C VAL A 77 1.05 -2.26 1.56
N ARG A 78 0.35 -1.32 0.92
CA ARG A 78 -1.06 -1.48 0.53
C ARG A 78 -1.28 -2.53 -0.56
N LYS A 79 -0.30 -2.75 -1.43
CA LYS A 79 -0.42 -3.68 -2.56
C LYS A 79 -0.76 -5.08 -2.06
N LEU A 80 -1.69 -5.74 -2.76
CA LEU A 80 -2.28 -7.04 -2.43
C LEU A 80 -3.02 -7.15 -1.10
N ARG A 81 -3.06 -6.10 -0.25
CA ARG A 81 -3.83 -6.12 0.99
C ARG A 81 -5.30 -5.77 0.77
N ILE A 82 -6.14 -6.32 1.64
CA ILE A 82 -7.55 -5.98 1.68
C ILE A 82 -7.67 -4.65 2.41
N THR A 83 -8.24 -3.64 1.75
CA THR A 83 -8.45 -2.30 2.34
C THR A 83 -9.92 -1.95 2.36
N ALA A 84 -10.32 -1.01 3.21
CA ALA A 84 -11.70 -0.49 3.25
C ALA A 84 -12.25 -0.18 1.83
N SER A 85 -11.45 0.47 0.98
CA SER A 85 -11.84 0.83 -0.39
C SER A 85 -12.05 -0.35 -1.37
N ASN A 86 -11.51 -1.53 -1.07
CA ASN A 86 -11.66 -2.73 -1.91
C ASN A 86 -12.45 -3.86 -1.23
N PHE A 87 -12.71 -3.76 0.08
CA PHE A 87 -13.32 -4.79 0.92
C PHE A 87 -14.64 -5.32 0.36
N GLY A 88 -15.57 -4.43 -0.02
CA GLY A 88 -16.86 -4.85 -0.58
C GLY A 88 -16.73 -5.64 -1.88
N GLN A 89 -15.72 -5.32 -2.71
CA GLN A 89 -15.45 -6.07 -3.94
C GLN A 89 -14.83 -7.44 -3.65
N VAL A 90 -13.96 -7.53 -2.64
CA VAL A 90 -13.39 -8.80 -2.15
C VAL A 90 -14.49 -9.70 -1.61
N LEU A 91 -15.38 -9.20 -0.75
CA LEU A 91 -16.53 -9.95 -0.23
C LEU A 91 -17.42 -10.48 -1.37
N ARG A 92 -17.70 -9.65 -2.37
CA ARG A 92 -18.46 -10.07 -3.55
C ARG A 92 -17.75 -11.19 -4.31
N ALA A 93 -16.43 -11.10 -4.49
CA ALA A 93 -15.64 -12.12 -5.17
C ALA A 93 -15.64 -13.45 -4.41
N VAL A 94 -15.50 -13.42 -3.08
CA VAL A 94 -15.61 -14.60 -2.21
C VAL A 94 -16.99 -15.24 -2.34
N ARG A 95 -18.07 -14.45 -2.22
CA ARG A 95 -19.45 -14.94 -2.36
C ARG A 95 -19.70 -15.61 -3.71
N LEU A 96 -19.15 -15.04 -4.78
CA LEU A 96 -19.29 -15.57 -6.14
C LEU A 96 -18.25 -16.65 -6.48
N LYS A 97 -17.30 -16.94 -5.58
CA LYS A 97 -16.11 -17.78 -5.82
C LYS A 97 -15.39 -17.41 -7.12
N ARG A 98 -15.32 -16.12 -7.44
CA ARG A 98 -14.78 -15.61 -8.70
C ARG A 98 -14.12 -14.26 -8.54
N MET A 99 -12.84 -14.21 -8.88
CA MET A 99 -12.05 -12.98 -8.92
C MET A 99 -12.16 -12.30 -10.29
N SER A 100 -12.59 -11.03 -10.32
CA SER A 100 -12.65 -10.27 -11.57
C SER A 100 -11.29 -9.67 -11.93
N LYS A 101 -11.04 -9.46 -13.24
CA LYS A 101 -9.84 -8.74 -13.71
C LYS A 101 -9.73 -7.33 -13.11
N SER A 102 -10.87 -6.66 -12.90
CA SER A 102 -10.92 -5.34 -12.28
C SER A 102 -10.55 -5.37 -10.79
N LEU A 103 -10.95 -6.39 -10.05
CA LEU A 103 -10.54 -6.55 -8.66
C LEU A 103 -9.05 -6.87 -8.57
N MET A 104 -8.56 -7.81 -9.40
CA MET A 104 -7.14 -8.17 -9.45
C MET A 104 -6.24 -6.96 -9.70
N LYS A 105 -6.55 -6.17 -10.75
CA LYS A 105 -5.82 -4.93 -11.04
C LYS A 105 -5.88 -3.92 -9.89
N ARG A 106 -6.98 -3.87 -9.14
CA ARG A 106 -7.13 -2.96 -7.99
C ARG A 106 -6.28 -3.41 -6.80
N LEU A 107 -6.20 -4.71 -6.53
CA LEU A 107 -5.34 -5.28 -5.49
C LEU A 107 -3.85 -5.11 -5.83
N LEU A 108 -3.49 -5.27 -7.10
CA LEU A 108 -2.12 -5.05 -7.59
C LEU A 108 -1.72 -3.57 -7.68
N SER A 109 -2.57 -2.64 -7.21
CA SER A 109 -2.35 -1.19 -7.34
C SER A 109 -2.12 -0.72 -8.80
N ALA A 110 -2.62 -1.47 -9.78
CA ALA A 110 -2.42 -1.21 -11.21
C ALA A 110 -3.47 -0.26 -11.83
N TYR A 111 -4.41 0.25 -11.02
CA TYR A 111 -5.39 1.25 -11.45
C TYR A 111 -4.94 2.65 -11.06
N ASN A 112 -4.72 3.52 -12.06
CA ASN A 112 -4.76 4.96 -11.83
C ASN A 112 -6.23 5.42 -11.87
N LEU A 113 -6.77 5.75 -10.70
CA LEU A 113 -8.15 6.26 -10.54
C LEU A 113 -8.23 7.78 -10.52
N GLU A 114 -7.11 8.50 -10.56
CA GLU A 114 -7.04 9.97 -10.53
C GLU A 114 -7.72 10.61 -11.73
N LYS A 115 -7.82 9.87 -12.85
CA LYS A 115 -8.53 10.30 -14.05
C LYS A 115 -10.05 10.36 -13.87
N CYS A 116 -10.59 9.80 -12.79
CA CYS A 116 -12.03 9.90 -12.49
C CYS A 116 -12.34 11.31 -11.97
N PRO A 117 -13.26 12.08 -12.61
CA PRO A 117 -13.55 13.45 -12.20
C PRO A 117 -13.96 13.61 -10.74
N ALA A 118 -14.75 12.66 -10.21
CA ALA A 118 -15.17 12.68 -8.81
C ALA A 118 -13.99 12.51 -7.85
N ILE A 119 -13.03 11.64 -8.18
CA ILE A 119 -11.83 11.40 -7.38
C ILE A 119 -10.89 12.61 -7.46
N ALA A 120 -10.66 13.15 -8.66
CA ALA A 120 -9.86 14.36 -8.85
C ALA A 120 -10.43 15.56 -8.07
N TRP A 121 -11.76 15.71 -8.07
CA TRP A 121 -12.42 16.75 -7.29
C TRP A 121 -12.19 16.56 -5.80
N GLY A 122 -12.36 15.34 -5.27
CA GLY A 122 -12.09 15.02 -3.87
C GLY A 122 -10.65 15.35 -3.47
N ILE A 123 -9.68 14.88 -4.24
CA ILE A 123 -8.24 15.15 -4.05
C ILE A 123 -7.94 16.66 -3.99
N THR A 124 -8.57 17.44 -4.87
CA THR A 124 -8.33 18.89 -4.98
C THR A 124 -8.94 19.66 -3.82
N ASN A 125 -10.12 19.25 -3.35
CA ASN A 125 -10.89 19.97 -2.33
C ASN A 125 -10.67 19.45 -0.92
N GLU A 126 -9.95 18.35 -0.74
CA GLU A 126 -9.61 17.74 0.57
C GLU A 126 -9.03 18.78 1.55
N LYS A 127 -8.09 19.62 1.11
CA LYS A 127 -7.51 20.68 1.95
C LYS A 127 -8.55 21.69 2.43
N THR A 128 -9.47 22.08 1.56
CA THR A 128 -10.57 23.00 1.90
C THR A 128 -11.55 22.33 2.87
N ALA A 129 -11.83 21.04 2.67
CA ALA A 129 -12.68 20.27 3.57
C ALA A 129 -12.08 20.16 4.97
N VAL A 130 -10.78 19.84 5.07
CA VAL A 130 -10.04 19.81 6.35
C VAL A 130 -10.08 21.19 7.02
N ALA A 131 -9.75 22.27 6.30
CA ALA A 131 -9.77 23.62 6.87
C ALA A 131 -11.16 24.02 7.42
N ASN A 132 -12.22 23.69 6.69
CA ASN A 132 -13.59 23.93 7.14
C ASN A 132 -13.91 23.08 8.38
N TYR A 133 -13.52 21.81 8.39
CA TYR A 133 -13.75 20.92 9.52
C TYR A 133 -13.00 21.37 10.78
N THR A 134 -11.74 21.78 10.64
CA THR A 134 -10.95 22.35 11.73
C THR A 134 -11.56 23.65 12.27
N SER A 135 -12.15 24.48 11.41
CA SER A 135 -12.82 25.71 11.86
C SER A 135 -14.07 25.47 12.71
N LEU A 136 -14.65 24.27 12.66
CA LEU A 136 -15.75 23.84 13.54
C LEU A 136 -15.25 23.33 14.91
N GLY A 137 -13.94 23.36 15.15
CA GLY A 137 -13.32 22.96 16.43
C GLY A 137 -12.81 21.52 16.46
N ALA A 138 -12.78 20.81 15.34
CA ALA A 138 -12.19 19.49 15.24
C ALA A 138 -10.67 19.54 14.97
N SER A 139 -9.94 18.50 15.38
CA SER A 139 -8.54 18.29 15.00
C SER A 139 -8.48 17.23 13.90
N VAL A 140 -7.65 17.48 12.89
CA VAL A 140 -7.37 16.50 11.83
C VAL A 140 -5.87 16.30 11.77
N ASP A 141 -5.42 15.10 12.11
CA ASP A 141 -4.02 14.73 12.08
C ASP A 141 -3.73 13.85 10.86
N GLU A 142 -2.62 14.13 10.19
CA GLU A 142 -2.21 13.28 9.08
C GLU A 142 -1.86 11.88 9.57
N THR A 143 -2.47 10.87 8.94
CA THR A 143 -2.27 9.45 9.28
C THR A 143 -1.78 8.65 8.07
N GLY A 144 -1.02 7.58 8.35
CA GLY A 144 -0.71 6.52 7.40
C GLY A 144 -1.70 5.36 7.45
N LEU A 145 -1.28 4.21 6.94
CA LEU A 145 -2.05 2.98 6.84
C LEU A 145 -2.03 2.20 8.16
N TRP A 146 -3.22 1.97 8.72
CA TRP A 146 -3.39 1.14 9.91
C TRP A 146 -3.68 -0.30 9.51
N LEU A 147 -2.92 -1.25 10.04
CA LEU A 147 -3.15 -2.68 9.81
C LEU A 147 -3.87 -3.31 11.00
N HIS A 148 -4.70 -4.31 10.71
CA HIS A 148 -5.18 -5.25 11.72
C HIS A 148 -4.02 -6.19 12.13
N GLU A 149 -4.07 -6.77 13.34
CA GLU A 149 -3.04 -7.72 13.86
C GLU A 149 -2.78 -8.92 12.94
N SER A 150 -3.74 -9.28 12.08
CA SER A 150 -3.59 -10.33 11.07
C SER A 150 -2.72 -9.90 9.88
N GLY A 151 -2.41 -8.61 9.74
CA GLY A 151 -1.73 -7.95 8.64
C GLY A 151 -2.48 -7.97 7.30
N ALA A 152 -3.40 -8.90 7.07
CA ALA A 152 -4.10 -9.04 5.79
C ALA A 152 -5.04 -7.86 5.46
N ILE A 153 -5.50 -7.15 6.49
CA ILE A 153 -6.48 -6.06 6.38
C ILE A 153 -5.81 -4.75 6.79
N GLY A 154 -5.91 -3.75 5.90
CA GLY A 154 -5.54 -2.37 6.18
C GLY A 154 -6.76 -1.45 6.17
N HIS A 155 -6.71 -0.40 6.95
CA HIS A 155 -7.69 0.66 6.92
C HIS A 155 -7.01 2.02 7.10
N LEU A 156 -7.73 3.05 6.72
CA LEU A 156 -7.46 4.40 7.18
C LEU A 156 -8.57 4.67 8.20
N PRO A 157 -8.26 5.12 9.43
CA PRO A 157 -9.30 5.67 10.28
C PRO A 157 -9.96 6.80 9.48
N MET A 158 -11.28 6.74 9.42
CA MET A 158 -12.05 7.83 8.83
C MET A 158 -12.08 8.93 9.89
N ASP A 159 -11.57 10.10 9.54
CA ASP A 159 -11.61 11.33 10.34
C ASP A 159 -13.04 11.65 10.82
#